data_AF-A0A0S8ADB7-F1
#
_entry.id   AF-A0A0S8ADB7-F1
#
_cell.length_a   1.000
_cell.length_b   1.000
_cell.length_c   1.000
_cell.angle_alpha   90.00
_cell.angle_beta   90.00
_cell.angle_gamma   90.00
#
_symmetry.space_group_name_H-M   'P 1'
#
loop_
_entity.id
_entity.type
_entity.pdbx_description
1 polymer ?
#
loop_
_entity_poly.entity_id
_entity_poly.type
_entity_poly.pdbx_seq_one_letter_code
_entity_poly.pdbx_strand_id
1 'polypeptide(L)'
;MKRTLKISLLAVIATVFFAFAVYAAMEKGTMMLAPGDEIYACNCGKGRDCNTLSRDPGQCTCNKDMVKSKVMKVEEGMVVLDVNGKEQTFSATGKYTCACGPACTCDTISQNPGNCTCGKP
;
A
#
# COMPACT_ATOMS: atom_id res chain seq x y z
N MET A 1 -26.68 9.71 41.31
CA MET A 1 -26.84 10.24 39.93
C MET A 1 -25.56 10.86 39.36
N LYS A 2 -24.80 11.69 40.08
CA LYS A 2 -23.58 12.34 39.54
C LYS A 2 -22.40 11.38 39.26
N ARG A 3 -22.29 10.24 39.96
CA ARG A 3 -21.24 9.23 39.76
C ARG A 3 -21.51 8.31 38.55
N THR A 4 -22.75 7.85 38.38
CA THR A 4 -23.16 7.03 37.24
C THR A 4 -23.11 7.82 35.92
N LEU A 5 -23.47 9.11 35.94
CA LEU A 5 -23.35 9.99 34.76
C LEU A 5 -21.89 10.22 34.34
N LYS A 6 -20.96 10.34 35.30
CA LYS A 6 -19.52 10.48 35.02
C LYS A 6 -18.89 9.21 34.43
N ILE A 7 -19.33 8.03 34.90
CA ILE A 7 -18.85 6.74 34.38
C ILE A 7 -19.36 6.49 32.96
N SER A 8 -20.64 6.78 32.68
CA SER A 8 -21.19 6.71 31.33
C SER A 8 -20.52 7.71 30.38
N LEU A 9 -20.22 8.93 30.82
CA LEU A 9 -19.52 9.93 30.02
C LEU A 9 -18.08 9.50 29.69
N LEU A 10 -17.34 8.95 30.67
CA LEU A 10 -15.99 8.43 30.46
C LEU A 10 -15.97 7.23 29.50
N ALA A 11 -16.95 6.32 29.61
CA ALA A 11 -17.08 5.18 28.71
C ALA A 11 -17.37 5.61 27.26
N VAL A 12 -18.21 6.63 27.06
CA VAL A 12 -18.49 7.20 25.72
C VAL A 12 -17.26 7.92 25.15
N ILE A 13 -16.51 8.65 25.97
CA ILE A 13 -15.27 9.29 25.52
C ILE A 13 -14.24 8.24 25.10
N ALA A 14 -14.09 7.15 25.87
CA ALA A 14 -13.16 6.08 25.56
C ALA A 14 -13.51 5.35 24.25
N THR A 15 -14.79 5.09 23.98
CA THR A 15 -15.22 4.46 22.71
C THR A 15 -15.07 5.38 21.51
N VAL A 16 -15.34 6.69 21.67
CA VAL A 16 -15.11 7.68 20.60
C VAL A 16 -13.61 7.81 20.30
N PHE A 17 -12.75 7.81 21.32
CA PHE A 17 -11.29 7.81 21.13
C PHE A 17 -10.79 6.56 20.40
N PHE A 18 -11.30 5.38 20.76
CA PHE A 18 -10.94 4.14 20.08
C PHE A 18 -11.41 4.12 18.62
N ALA A 19 -12.62 4.61 18.34
CA ALA A 19 -13.12 4.72 16.97
C ALA A 19 -12.27 5.69 16.12
N PHE A 20 -11.79 6.79 16.70
CA PHE A 20 -10.90 7.74 16.02
C PHE A 20 -9.52 7.14 15.70
N ALA A 21 -8.95 6.35 16.61
CA ALA A 21 -7.65 5.72 16.40
C ALA A 21 -7.67 4.69 15.25
N VAL A 22 -8.79 3.96 15.09
CA VAL A 22 -8.94 2.98 13.99
C VAL A 22 -9.09 3.68 12.64
N TYR A 23 -9.75 4.85 12.58
CA TYR A 23 -9.88 5.62 11.34
C TYR A 23 -8.55 6.21 10.84
N ALA A 24 -7.66 6.60 11.74
CA ALA A 24 -6.34 7.14 11.38
C ALA A 24 -5.38 6.07 10.81
N ALA A 25 -5.59 4.79 11.11
CA ALA A 25 -4.74 3.69 10.65
C ALA A 25 -5.06 3.22 9.22
N MET A 26 -6.12 3.74 8.60
CA MET A 26 -6.49 3.42 7.22
C MET A 26 -6.00 4.52 6.27
N GLU A 27 -4.68 4.72 6.19
CA GLU A 27 -4.12 5.54 5.11
C GLU A 27 -4.31 4.82 3.78
N LYS A 28 -5.34 5.24 3.07
CA LYS A 28 -5.67 4.77 1.72
C LYS A 28 -4.47 5.02 0.80
N GLY A 29 -3.78 3.96 0.40
CA GLY A 29 -2.66 4.01 -0.53
C GLY A 29 -1.35 3.40 -0.05
N THR A 30 -1.29 2.95 1.21
CA THR A 30 -0.22 2.09 1.69
C THR A 30 -0.56 0.63 1.43
N MET A 31 0.32 -0.06 0.71
CA MET A 31 0.21 -1.50 0.48
C MET A 31 0.81 -2.25 1.68
N MET A 32 -0.02 -3.08 2.33
CA MET A 32 0.45 -3.94 3.41
C MET A 32 1.21 -5.13 2.82
N LEU A 33 2.51 -5.18 3.11
CA LEU A 33 3.44 -6.23 2.71
C LEU A 33 4.16 -6.76 3.95
N ALA A 34 4.50 -8.04 3.93
CA ALA A 34 5.32 -8.69 4.94
C ALA A 34 6.57 -9.34 4.31
N PRO A 35 7.69 -9.46 5.04
CA PRO A 35 8.84 -10.24 4.57
C PRO A 35 8.44 -11.66 4.16
N GLY A 36 8.85 -12.07 2.97
CA GLY A 36 8.50 -13.36 2.37
C GLY A 36 7.37 -13.29 1.34
N ASP A 37 6.55 -12.23 1.33
CA ASP A 37 5.48 -12.05 0.35
C ASP A 37 6.04 -11.96 -1.07
N GLU A 38 5.21 -12.33 -2.05
CA GLU A 38 5.49 -12.10 -3.47
C GLU A 38 4.62 -10.97 -4.00
N ILE A 39 5.23 -10.04 -4.73
CA ILE A 39 4.56 -8.88 -5.30
C ILE A 39 5.14 -8.59 -6.69
N TYR A 40 4.34 -8.08 -7.62
CA TYR A 40 4.86 -7.60 -8.91
C TYR A 40 5.41 -6.20 -8.75
N ALA A 41 6.68 -6.02 -9.11
CA ALA A 41 7.39 -4.76 -8.99
C ALA A 41 7.94 -4.28 -10.33
N CYS A 42 8.01 -2.95 -10.46
CA CYS A 42 8.61 -2.33 -11.62
C CYS A 42 10.08 -2.74 -11.80
N ASN A 43 10.42 -3.17 -13.02
CA ASN A 43 11.76 -3.61 -13.41
C ASN A 43 12.50 -2.57 -14.28
N CYS A 44 12.19 -1.29 -14.14
CA CYS A 44 12.82 -0.24 -14.96
C CYS A 44 14.31 0.02 -14.63
N GLY A 45 14.84 -0.57 -13.56
CA GLY A 45 16.21 -0.35 -13.10
C GLY A 45 16.39 0.94 -12.30
N LYS A 46 17.65 1.23 -11.92
CA LYS A 46 17.99 2.41 -11.10
C LYS A 46 17.73 3.72 -11.89
N GLY A 47 17.13 4.71 -11.22
CA GLY A 47 16.91 6.06 -11.76
C GLY A 47 15.50 6.35 -12.30
N ARG A 48 14.52 5.46 -12.11
CA ARG A 48 13.10 5.76 -12.37
C ARG A 48 12.28 5.64 -11.10
N ASP A 49 11.65 6.74 -10.71
CA ASP A 49 10.96 6.85 -9.43
C ASP A 49 9.51 6.39 -9.46
N CYS A 50 9.06 5.71 -10.53
CA CYS A 50 7.65 5.29 -10.65
C CYS A 50 7.20 4.35 -9.54
N ASN A 51 8.12 3.53 -9.00
CA ASN A 51 7.91 2.58 -7.91
C ASN A 51 6.57 1.83 -7.99
N THR A 52 6.15 1.41 -9.19
CA THR A 52 4.88 0.70 -9.34
C THR A 52 4.95 -0.68 -8.69
N LEU A 53 3.98 -0.97 -7.83
CA LEU A 53 3.76 -2.28 -7.20
C LEU A 53 2.32 -2.75 -7.45
N SER A 54 2.12 -4.05 -7.61
CA SER A 54 0.80 -4.66 -7.80
C SER A 54 0.78 -6.12 -7.35
N ARG A 55 -0.38 -6.60 -6.90
CA ARG A 55 -0.62 -8.03 -6.63
C ARG A 55 -0.78 -8.85 -7.90
N ASP A 56 -1.14 -8.19 -9.00
CA ASP A 56 -1.38 -8.82 -10.29
C ASP A 56 -0.24 -8.53 -11.28
N PRO A 57 0.04 -9.46 -12.20
CA PRO A 57 0.98 -9.21 -13.29
C PRO A 57 0.47 -8.09 -14.19
N GLY A 58 1.40 -7.43 -14.88
CA GLY A 58 1.08 -6.39 -15.85
C GLY A 58 2.23 -5.41 -16.03
N GLN A 59 1.90 -4.25 -16.57
CA GLN A 59 2.87 -3.19 -16.83
C GLN A 59 2.89 -2.16 -15.71
N CYS A 60 4.07 -1.63 -15.42
CA CYS A 60 4.20 -0.44 -14.60
C CYS A 60 3.74 0.80 -15.37
N THR A 61 3.60 1.94 -14.69
CA THR A 61 3.21 3.20 -15.34
C THR A 61 4.27 3.75 -16.31
N CYS A 62 5.44 3.10 -16.42
CA CYS A 62 6.43 3.37 -17.47
C CYS A 62 6.26 2.49 -18.71
N ASN A 63 5.16 1.73 -18.82
CA ASN A 63 4.89 0.78 -19.92
C ASN A 63 5.96 -0.32 -20.05
N LYS A 64 6.50 -0.77 -18.91
CA LYS A 64 7.41 -1.92 -18.84
C LYS A 64 6.76 -3.03 -18.04
N ASP A 65 6.95 -4.27 -18.48
CA ASP A 65 6.44 -5.42 -17.76
C ASP A 65 7.09 -5.50 -16.38
N MET A 66 6.25 -5.68 -15.37
CA MET A 66 6.70 -5.90 -14.01
C MET A 66 7.16 -7.34 -13.83
N VAL A 67 8.03 -7.54 -12.86
CA VAL A 67 8.54 -8.86 -12.52
C VAL A 67 8.04 -9.24 -11.13
N LYS A 68 7.83 -10.54 -10.95
CA LYS A 68 7.46 -11.10 -9.64
C LYS A 68 8.70 -11.03 -8.74
N SER A 69 8.55 -10.40 -7.59
CA SER A 69 9.64 -10.05 -6.69
C SER A 69 9.27 -10.48 -5.28
N LYS A 70 10.28 -10.85 -4.49
CA LYS A 70 10.09 -11.27 -3.10
C LYS A 70 10.34 -10.11 -2.15
N VAL A 71 9.47 -9.93 -1.16
CA VAL A 71 9.67 -8.95 -0.10
C VAL A 71 10.76 -9.45 0.84
N MET A 72 11.86 -8.70 0.92
CA MET A 72 12.99 -9.03 1.78
C MET A 72 12.86 -8.36 3.13
N LYS A 73 12.51 -7.08 3.14
CA LYS A 73 12.35 -6.26 4.34
C LYS A 73 11.27 -5.21 4.13
N VAL A 74 10.60 -4.83 5.20
CA VAL A 74 9.61 -3.75 5.23
C VAL A 74 10.08 -2.73 6.27
N GLU A 75 10.19 -1.49 5.85
CA GLU A 75 10.56 -0.34 6.67
C GLU A 75 9.41 0.68 6.61
N GLU A 76 9.46 1.72 7.44
CA GLU A 76 8.38 2.71 7.50
C GLU A 76 8.17 3.39 6.13
N GLY A 77 7.05 3.09 5.47
CA GLY A 77 6.69 3.60 4.14
C GLY A 77 7.49 3.05 2.95
N MET A 78 8.44 2.13 3.20
CA MET A 78 9.36 1.60 2.20
C MET A 78 9.43 0.08 2.27
N VAL A 79 9.69 -0.56 1.13
CA VAL A 79 9.85 -2.01 1.04
C VAL A 79 11.10 -2.34 0.22
N VAL A 80 11.91 -3.26 0.71
CA VAL A 80 13.05 -3.81 -0.02
C VAL A 80 12.63 -5.10 -0.67
N LEU A 81 12.72 -5.15 -1.99
CA LEU A 81 12.33 -6.29 -2.82
C LEU A 81 13.57 -6.90 -3.47
N ASP A 82 13.59 -8.23 -3.58
CA ASP A 82 14.48 -8.93 -4.50
C ASP A 82 13.85 -8.92 -5.90
N VAL A 83 14.40 -8.08 -6.78
CA VAL A 83 13.98 -7.92 -8.17
C VAL A 83 15.07 -8.52 -9.06
N ASN A 84 14.83 -9.72 -9.58
CA ASN A 84 15.79 -10.47 -10.43
C ASN A 84 17.18 -10.67 -9.78
N GLY A 85 17.22 -11.03 -8.49
CA GLY A 85 18.46 -11.26 -7.75
C GLY A 85 19.16 -9.96 -7.30
N LYS A 86 18.46 -8.82 -7.34
CA LYS A 86 18.98 -7.52 -6.92
C LYS A 86 18.04 -6.89 -5.91
N GLU A 87 18.59 -6.46 -4.79
CA GLU A 87 17.84 -5.69 -3.81
C GLU A 87 17.52 -4.29 -4.35
N GLN A 88 16.24 -3.94 -4.32
CA GLN A 88 15.73 -2.64 -4.73
C GLN A 88 14.69 -2.14 -3.74
N THR A 89 14.79 -0.87 -3.37
CA THR A 89 13.85 -0.24 -2.45
C THR A 89 12.74 0.46 -3.24
N PHE A 90 11.49 0.21 -2.83
CA PHE A 90 10.30 0.82 -3.38
C PHE A 90 9.53 1.52 -2.27
N SER A 91 8.74 2.54 -2.63
CA SER A 91 7.76 3.07 -1.69
C SER A 91 6.58 2.12 -1.58
N ALA A 92 6.23 1.74 -0.36
CA ALA A 92 5.03 0.97 -0.07
C ALA A 92 3.77 1.85 -0.08
N THR A 93 3.92 3.17 -0.22
CA THR A 93 2.82 4.14 -0.24
C THR A 93 2.74 4.81 -1.61
N GLY A 94 1.68 4.55 -2.36
CA GLY A 94 1.44 5.17 -3.66
C GLY A 94 0.91 6.58 -3.55
N LYS A 95 1.46 7.53 -4.31
CA LYS A 95 0.78 8.80 -4.62
C LYS A 95 -0.49 8.58 -5.44
N TYR A 96 -0.45 7.56 -6.31
CA TYR A 96 -1.55 7.11 -7.12
C TYR A 96 -1.89 5.67 -6.74
N THR A 97 -3.18 5.40 -6.60
CA THR A 97 -3.72 4.12 -6.12
C THR A 97 -4.87 3.71 -7.03
N CYS A 98 -5.03 2.40 -7.21
CA CYS A 98 -6.09 1.86 -8.05
C CYS A 98 -7.48 2.33 -7.60
N ALA A 99 -8.26 2.90 -8.53
CA ALA A 99 -9.61 3.39 -8.26
C ALA A 99 -10.71 2.44 -8.78
N CYS A 100 -10.37 1.20 -9.13
CA CYS A 100 -11.29 0.23 -9.75
C CYS A 100 -12.42 -0.29 -8.83
N GLY A 101 -12.45 0.16 -7.58
CA GLY A 101 -13.45 -0.23 -6.58
C GLY A 101 -13.08 -1.52 -5.82
N PRO A 102 -13.90 -1.90 -4.83
CA PRO A 102 -13.57 -2.96 -3.87
C PRO A 102 -13.51 -4.37 -4.46
N ALA A 103 -14.01 -4.58 -5.68
CA ALA A 103 -13.92 -5.86 -6.38
C ALA A 103 -12.56 -6.07 -7.06
N CYS A 104 -11.73 -5.03 -7.17
CA CYS A 104 -10.42 -5.13 -7.80
C CYS A 104 -9.36 -5.47 -6.75
N THR A 105 -8.62 -6.56 -6.99
CA THR A 105 -7.61 -7.09 -6.07
C THR A 105 -6.19 -6.77 -6.49
N CYS A 106 -5.98 -6.00 -7.56
CA CYS A 106 -4.64 -5.71 -8.04
C CYS A 106 -3.86 -4.81 -7.06
N ASP A 107 -4.57 -4.02 -6.26
CA ASP A 107 -4.01 -3.06 -5.30
C ASP A 107 -2.89 -2.19 -5.89
N THR A 108 -2.94 -1.90 -7.20
CA THR A 108 -1.83 -1.21 -7.86
C THR A 108 -1.56 0.15 -7.20
N ILE A 109 -0.30 0.39 -6.86
CA ILE A 109 0.19 1.68 -6.36
C ILE A 109 1.34 2.17 -7.24
N SER A 110 1.46 3.49 -7.41
CA SER A 110 2.53 4.12 -8.20
C SER A 110 2.83 5.54 -7.71
N GLN A 111 4.02 6.03 -8.03
CA GLN A 111 4.41 7.43 -7.82
C GLN A 111 4.10 8.31 -9.03
N ASN A 112 3.79 7.68 -10.17
CA ASN A 112 3.42 8.37 -11.40
C ASN A 112 1.95 8.08 -11.74
N PRO A 113 1.24 9.04 -12.36
CA PRO A 113 -0.07 8.78 -12.91
C PRO A 113 0.03 7.79 -14.08
N GLY A 114 -1.03 7.02 -14.32
CA GLY A 114 -1.11 6.05 -15.39
C GLY A 114 -2.18 5.01 -15.11
N ASN A 115 -2.27 4.01 -15.99
CA ASN A 115 -3.22 2.92 -15.82
C ASN A 115 -2.74 1.93 -14.74
N CYS A 116 -3.69 1.31 -14.07
CA CYS A 116 -3.51 0.14 -13.23
C CYS A 116 -3.01 -1.05 -14.06
N THR A 117 -2.45 -2.08 -13.41
CA THR A 117 -1.99 -3.29 -14.11
C THR A 117 -3.10 -4.01 -14.87
N CYS A 118 -4.34 -3.88 -14.41
CA CYS A 118 -5.53 -4.43 -15.07
C CYS A 118 -6.01 -3.61 -16.29
N GLY A 119 -5.27 -2.56 -16.69
CA GLY A 119 -5.55 -1.75 -17.88
C GLY A 119 -6.59 -0.64 -17.67
N LYS A 120 -7.20 -0.57 -16.49
CA LYS A 120 -8.11 0.52 -16.10
C LYS A 120 -7.31 1.74 -15.61
N PRO A 121 -7.83 2.97 -15.79
CA PRO A 121 -7.19 4.18 -15.27
C PRO A 121 -7.12 4.20 -13.74
#